data_AF-A0A6C0JCJ2-F1
#
_entry.id   AF-A0A6C0JCJ2-F1
#
_cell.length_a   1.000
_cell.length_b   1.000
_cell.length_c   1.000
_cell.angle_alpha   90.00
_cell.angle_beta   90.00
_cell.angle_gamma   90.00
#
_symmetry.space_group_name_H-M   'P 1'
#
loop_
_entity.id
_entity.type
_entity.pdbx_description
1 polymer ?
#
loop_
_entity_poly.entity_id
_entity_poly.type
_entity_poly.pdbx_seq_one_letter_code
_entity_poly.pdbx_strand_id
1 'polypeptide(L)'
;MENTKIKLEKISSREETSVFNPAQKKYLPDNYYTYDIHKHLKMDFHNLSPKKDTHINICCFKIIKSRPNKITQYPFLQYLLYKYPKNTPQIGNVCIFPFELYKSGNILDISKKMVKTLFDTTYSPEGYIKNKNGIFIFYNIEFKSVIILPEILNDNKHNYVWSLMDEICNQKKYITFNIHKSVTNLFLHNTKLIYLKDKQKLCIDIPSVAYIGESQELLNYIATMGIKASAVRLFGAYYYFNTFEKAIRYAGWSSNYEKREIFNKSITDENGQYTQGGVVRFAIFLGNYRVVLNRKTDPILPYVKLLEEVNKPTKKIINKHNKGKGKWADVYDSIIISNFENIKRHGYFISKTNYVLKKFNSFTSLSIHLVDNKTLGPFWDLDSVNYNVK
;
A
#
# COMPACT_ATOMS: atom_id res chain seq x y z
N MET A 1 -17.27 -21.32 3.79
CA MET A 1 -17.24 -20.02 4.50
C MET A 1 -18.66 -19.65 4.97
N GLU A 2 -19.48 -20.65 5.33
CA GLU A 2 -20.93 -20.56 5.12
C GLU A 2 -21.73 -19.89 6.24
N ASN A 3 -21.15 -19.43 7.35
CA ASN A 3 -21.96 -18.84 8.44
C ASN A 3 -21.34 -17.66 9.19
N THR A 4 -20.21 -17.11 8.74
CA THR A 4 -19.53 -16.05 9.49
C THR A 4 -20.05 -14.67 9.10
N LYS A 5 -20.99 -14.15 9.90
CA LYS A 5 -21.61 -12.82 9.70
C LYS A 5 -20.59 -11.68 9.85
N ILE A 6 -20.63 -10.71 8.93
CA ILE A 6 -19.92 -9.45 9.06
C ILE A 6 -20.73 -8.49 9.93
N LYS A 7 -20.07 -7.77 10.83
CA LYS A 7 -20.68 -6.65 11.57
C LYS A 7 -20.41 -5.36 10.80
N LEU A 8 -21.47 -4.79 10.21
CA LEU A 8 -21.40 -3.48 9.58
C LEU A 8 -21.39 -2.40 10.65
N GLU A 9 -20.40 -1.53 10.58
CA GLU A 9 -20.23 -0.41 11.50
C GLU A 9 -19.85 0.81 10.67
N LYS A 10 -20.26 2.00 11.14
CA LYS A 10 -19.91 3.27 10.49
C LYS A 10 -18.39 3.40 10.46
N ILE A 11 -17.83 3.65 9.28
CA ILE A 11 -16.41 3.98 9.13
C ILE A 11 -16.24 5.34 9.79
N SER A 12 -15.31 5.46 10.74
CA SER A 12 -15.06 6.76 11.38
C SER A 12 -14.54 7.74 10.33
N SER A 13 -15.43 8.55 9.76
CA SER A 13 -15.04 9.62 8.84
C SER A 13 -14.41 10.74 9.67
N ARG A 14 -13.12 10.62 9.95
CA ARG A 14 -12.29 11.72 10.49
C ARG A 14 -11.81 12.66 9.38
N GLU A 15 -12.54 12.69 8.26
CA GLU A 15 -12.23 13.52 7.10
C GLU A 15 -12.92 14.87 7.29
N GLU A 16 -12.18 15.87 7.79
CA GLU A 16 -12.63 17.26 7.76
C GLU A 16 -12.69 17.74 6.31
N THR A 17 -13.81 18.37 5.96
CA THR A 17 -14.01 19.02 4.67
C THR A 17 -13.27 20.36 4.67
N SER A 18 -11.97 20.37 4.38
CA SER A 18 -11.34 21.64 4.00
C SER A 18 -11.82 22.02 2.61
N VAL A 19 -12.44 23.19 2.51
CA VAL A 19 -13.02 23.70 1.27
C VAL A 19 -11.89 24.02 0.30
N PHE A 20 -11.78 23.22 -0.75
CA PHE A 20 -10.80 23.36 -1.81
C PHE A 20 -11.04 24.68 -2.57
N ASN A 21 -10.09 25.62 -2.53
CA ASN A 21 -10.17 26.84 -3.32
C ASN A 21 -9.93 26.51 -4.81
N PRO A 22 -10.90 26.80 -5.72
CA PRO A 22 -10.74 26.57 -7.16
C PRO A 22 -9.48 27.20 -7.77
N ALA A 23 -8.97 28.30 -7.22
CA ALA A 23 -7.75 28.94 -7.70
C ALA A 23 -6.48 28.09 -7.50
N GLN A 24 -6.48 27.15 -6.53
CA GLN A 24 -5.34 26.27 -6.26
C GLN A 24 -5.22 25.10 -7.27
N LYS A 25 -6.30 24.80 -8.00
CA LYS A 25 -6.38 23.70 -8.99
C LYS A 25 -5.33 23.84 -10.09
N LYS A 26 -4.97 25.08 -10.46
CA LYS A 26 -3.96 25.37 -11.50
C LYS A 26 -2.53 24.94 -11.14
N TYR A 27 -2.25 24.69 -9.86
CA TYR A 27 -0.93 24.26 -9.38
C TYR A 27 -0.85 22.74 -9.20
N LEU A 28 -1.96 22.02 -9.38
CA LEU A 28 -1.97 20.57 -9.30
C LEU A 28 -1.54 19.98 -10.64
N PRO A 29 -0.86 18.82 -10.65
CA PRO A 29 -0.59 18.11 -11.88
C PRO A 29 -1.89 17.74 -12.61
N ASP A 30 -1.79 17.54 -13.92
CA ASP A 30 -2.91 17.09 -14.76
C ASP A 30 -3.25 15.63 -14.42
N ASN A 31 -4.04 15.44 -13.37
CA ASN A 31 -4.55 14.14 -12.93
C ASN A 31 -5.84 13.76 -13.68
N TYR A 32 -5.95 14.08 -14.97
CA TYR A 32 -7.08 13.61 -15.76
C TYR A 32 -7.12 12.09 -15.77
N TYR A 33 -8.33 11.54 -15.66
CA TYR A 33 -8.58 10.13 -15.87
C TYR A 33 -9.98 9.90 -16.42
N THR A 34 -10.15 8.74 -17.02
CA THR A 34 -11.44 8.10 -17.22
C THR A 34 -11.43 6.73 -16.56
N TYR A 35 -12.56 6.37 -15.96
CA TYR A 35 -12.79 5.03 -15.42
C TYR A 35 -14.04 4.43 -16.03
N ASP A 36 -13.85 3.65 -17.10
CA ASP A 36 -14.92 3.07 -17.90
C ASP A 36 -15.54 1.81 -17.24
N ILE A 37 -15.66 1.79 -15.90
CA ILE A 37 -16.09 0.61 -15.15
C ILE A 37 -17.49 0.15 -15.59
N HIS A 38 -18.41 1.08 -15.85
CA HIS A 38 -19.78 0.81 -16.29
C HIS A 38 -19.87 -0.05 -17.56
N LYS A 39 -18.86 0.02 -18.47
CA LYS A 39 -18.82 -0.82 -19.68
C LYS A 39 -18.57 -2.29 -19.39
N HIS A 40 -18.12 -2.59 -18.18
CA HIS A 40 -17.75 -3.93 -17.73
C HIS A 40 -18.66 -4.46 -16.63
N LEU A 41 -19.67 -3.67 -16.23
CA LEU A 41 -20.65 -4.05 -15.22
C LEU A 41 -22.02 -4.27 -15.86
N LYS A 42 -22.79 -5.17 -15.28
CA LYS A 42 -24.22 -5.26 -15.59
C LYS A 42 -24.95 -4.16 -14.84
N MET A 43 -25.83 -3.45 -15.53
CA MET A 43 -26.60 -2.33 -14.95
C MET A 43 -28.05 -2.69 -14.64
N ASP A 44 -28.58 -3.75 -15.26
CA ASP A 44 -29.95 -4.19 -15.04
C ASP A 44 -30.06 -5.13 -13.83
N PHE A 45 -30.55 -4.59 -12.72
CA PHE A 45 -30.74 -5.33 -11.47
C PHE A 45 -32.04 -6.14 -11.43
N HIS A 46 -32.99 -5.95 -12.37
CA HIS A 46 -34.27 -6.65 -12.36
C HIS A 46 -34.13 -8.15 -12.64
N ASN A 47 -33.11 -8.52 -13.42
CA ASN A 47 -32.79 -9.90 -13.76
C ASN A 47 -32.03 -10.67 -12.66
N LEU A 48 -31.87 -10.08 -11.47
CA LEU A 48 -31.22 -10.75 -10.34
C LEU A 48 -32.21 -11.51 -9.46
N SER A 49 -32.18 -12.83 -9.57
CA SER A 49 -32.87 -13.76 -8.67
C SER A 49 -31.87 -14.56 -7.81
N PRO A 50 -31.28 -13.95 -6.76
CA PRO A 50 -30.38 -14.65 -5.85
C PRO A 50 -31.14 -15.69 -5.03
N LYS A 51 -30.49 -16.82 -4.77
CA LYS A 51 -30.98 -17.81 -3.81
C LYS A 51 -30.70 -17.31 -2.39
N LYS A 52 -31.49 -17.77 -1.42
CA LYS A 52 -31.18 -17.56 0.01
C LYS A 52 -29.72 -17.94 0.30
N ASP A 53 -29.09 -17.17 1.16
CA ASP A 53 -27.68 -17.30 1.58
C ASP A 53 -26.65 -16.98 0.48
N THR A 54 -27.07 -16.39 -0.65
CA THR A 54 -26.14 -15.78 -1.62
C THR A 54 -25.45 -14.58 -1.00
N HIS A 55 -24.12 -14.50 -1.08
CA HIS A 55 -23.37 -13.31 -0.68
C HIS A 55 -23.69 -12.11 -1.59
N ILE A 56 -24.12 -11.00 -0.99
CA ILE A 56 -24.21 -9.68 -1.59
C ILE A 56 -22.99 -8.90 -1.11
N ASN A 57 -21.94 -8.88 -1.92
CA ASN A 57 -20.67 -8.21 -1.66
C ASN A 57 -20.75 -6.76 -2.16
N ILE A 58 -20.28 -5.83 -1.34
CA ILE A 58 -20.23 -4.40 -1.64
C ILE A 58 -18.80 -4.02 -2.00
N CYS A 59 -18.60 -3.67 -3.26
CA CYS A 59 -17.33 -3.25 -3.84
C CYS A 59 -17.25 -1.72 -3.86
N CYS A 60 -17.01 -1.13 -2.69
CA CYS A 60 -16.74 0.30 -2.58
C CYS A 60 -15.33 0.60 -3.08
N PHE A 61 -15.22 1.55 -4.00
CA PHE A 61 -13.94 2.05 -4.47
C PHE A 61 -13.91 3.56 -4.42
N LYS A 62 -12.72 4.14 -4.37
CA LYS A 62 -12.50 5.57 -4.55
C LYS A 62 -11.33 5.81 -5.50
N ILE A 63 -11.37 6.92 -6.22
CA ILE A 63 -10.28 7.37 -7.07
C ILE A 63 -9.52 8.47 -6.35
N ILE A 64 -8.31 8.14 -5.93
CA ILE A 64 -7.38 9.09 -5.33
C ILE A 64 -6.86 10.00 -6.42
N LYS A 65 -6.83 11.30 -6.14
CA LYS A 65 -6.37 12.36 -7.05
C LYS A 65 -5.54 13.37 -6.27
N SER A 66 -4.75 14.17 -6.99
CA SER A 66 -4.01 15.27 -6.38
C SER A 66 -4.93 16.25 -5.67
N ARG A 67 -4.51 16.67 -4.47
CA ARG A 67 -5.12 17.72 -3.65
C ARG A 67 -4.01 18.66 -3.15
N PRO A 68 -4.30 19.91 -2.72
CA PRO A 68 -3.27 20.87 -2.34
C PRO A 68 -2.36 20.40 -1.21
N ASN A 69 -2.92 19.66 -0.25
CA ASN A 69 -2.20 19.08 0.87
C ASN A 69 -1.52 17.75 0.54
N LYS A 70 -1.72 17.21 -0.68
CA LYS A 70 -1.15 15.94 -1.11
C LYS A 70 -1.14 15.77 -2.62
N ILE A 71 0.04 15.96 -3.19
CA ILE A 71 0.27 15.76 -4.62
C ILE A 71 0.49 14.26 -4.89
N THR A 72 -0.07 13.77 -5.98
CA THR A 72 0.19 12.42 -6.48
C THR A 72 0.40 12.48 -7.99
N GLN A 73 1.42 11.78 -8.49
CA GLN A 73 1.77 11.82 -9.91
C GLN A 73 0.61 11.41 -10.82
N TYR A 74 -0.12 10.36 -10.44
CA TYR A 74 -1.27 9.87 -11.19
C TYR A 74 -2.45 9.59 -10.28
N PRO A 75 -3.69 9.74 -10.77
CA PRO A 75 -4.84 9.22 -10.06
C PRO A 75 -4.79 7.70 -9.98
N PHE A 76 -5.33 7.11 -8.90
CA PHE A 76 -5.29 5.66 -8.71
C PHE A 76 -6.49 5.14 -7.90
N LEU A 77 -6.75 3.84 -8.02
CA LEU A 77 -7.87 3.16 -7.36
C LEU A 77 -7.49 2.67 -5.96
N GLN A 78 -8.42 2.84 -5.02
CA GLN A 78 -8.45 2.10 -3.77
C GLN A 78 -9.79 1.40 -3.60
N TYR A 79 -9.77 0.16 -3.12
CA TYR A 79 -10.97 -0.60 -2.79
C TYR A 79 -11.05 -0.83 -1.29
N LEU A 80 -12.26 -0.69 -0.75
CA LEU A 80 -12.54 -0.94 0.64
C LEU A 80 -12.65 -2.45 0.89
N LEU A 81 -11.81 -2.96 1.77
CA LEU A 81 -11.92 -4.31 2.29
C LEU A 81 -12.28 -4.26 3.77
N TYR A 82 -12.94 -5.30 4.23
CA TYR A 82 -13.20 -5.60 5.62
C TYR A 82 -12.21 -6.68 6.09
N LYS A 83 -11.48 -6.41 7.16
CA LYS A 83 -10.58 -7.35 7.85
C LYS A 83 -11.34 -8.05 8.97
N TYR A 84 -11.42 -9.37 8.92
CA TYR A 84 -11.94 -10.17 10.03
C TYR A 84 -11.06 -10.04 11.28
N PRO A 85 -11.66 -9.94 12.48
CA PRO A 85 -10.94 -10.11 13.74
C PRO A 85 -10.16 -11.43 13.75
N LYS A 86 -9.00 -11.43 14.41
CA LYS A 86 -8.11 -12.60 14.56
C LYS A 86 -8.85 -13.82 15.10
N ASN A 87 -9.74 -13.62 16.07
CA ASN A 87 -10.47 -14.70 16.76
C ASN A 87 -11.71 -15.17 15.99
N THR A 88 -11.90 -14.74 14.75
CA THR A 88 -13.03 -15.20 13.94
C THR A 88 -12.81 -16.66 13.52
N PRO A 89 -13.70 -17.61 13.88
CA PRO A 89 -13.53 -19.01 13.53
C PRO A 89 -13.36 -19.20 12.01
N GLN A 90 -12.40 -20.04 11.61
CA GLN A 90 -12.11 -20.46 10.23
C GLN A 90 -11.53 -19.39 9.29
N ILE A 91 -11.67 -18.08 9.58
CA ILE A 91 -11.34 -16.99 8.63
C ILE A 91 -10.70 -15.75 9.28
N GLY A 92 -10.20 -15.85 10.51
CA GLY A 92 -9.57 -14.72 11.20
C GLY A 92 -8.38 -14.11 10.42
N ASN A 93 -8.19 -12.80 10.57
CA ASN A 93 -7.11 -12.05 9.91
C ASN A 93 -7.11 -12.14 8.37
N VAL A 94 -8.29 -12.29 7.76
CA VAL A 94 -8.49 -12.26 6.31
C VAL A 94 -9.27 -11.01 5.90
N CYS A 95 -8.83 -10.37 4.83
CA CYS A 95 -9.49 -9.24 4.19
C CYS A 95 -10.44 -9.72 3.08
N ILE A 96 -11.69 -9.27 3.09
CA ILE A 96 -12.73 -9.58 2.09
C ILE A 96 -13.53 -8.31 1.75
N PHE A 97 -14.33 -8.31 0.69
CA PHE A 97 -15.35 -7.26 0.55
C PHE A 97 -16.39 -7.35 1.67
N PRO A 98 -16.87 -6.22 2.22
CA PRO A 98 -18.05 -6.21 3.07
C PRO A 98 -19.22 -6.90 2.37
N PHE A 99 -19.96 -7.76 3.06
CA PHE A 99 -21.08 -8.49 2.48
C PHE A 99 -22.23 -8.70 3.46
N GLU A 100 -23.43 -8.93 2.93
CA GLU A 100 -24.55 -9.52 3.65
C GLU A 100 -25.02 -10.80 2.94
N LEU A 101 -25.55 -11.75 3.70
CA LEU A 101 -26.20 -12.94 3.15
C LEU A 101 -27.62 -12.59 2.74
N TYR A 102 -27.97 -12.87 1.49
CA TYR A 102 -29.30 -12.62 0.97
C TYR A 102 -30.34 -13.49 1.69
N LYS A 103 -31.36 -12.87 2.26
CA LYS A 103 -32.50 -13.57 2.88
C LYS A 103 -33.73 -13.51 1.98
N SER A 104 -34.16 -12.29 1.68
CA SER A 104 -35.29 -11.95 0.81
C SER A 104 -35.24 -10.45 0.50
N GLY A 105 -36.06 -9.99 -0.44
CA GLY A 105 -36.24 -8.56 -0.75
C GLY A 105 -35.40 -8.05 -1.91
N ASN A 106 -35.41 -6.74 -2.11
CA ASN A 106 -34.69 -6.10 -3.21
C ASN A 106 -33.19 -5.95 -2.87
N ILE A 107 -32.33 -6.48 -3.74
CA ILE A 107 -30.86 -6.44 -3.59
C ILE A 107 -30.32 -5.00 -3.56
N LEU A 108 -30.91 -4.10 -4.34
CA LEU A 108 -30.52 -2.69 -4.34
C LEU A 108 -30.76 -2.06 -2.98
N ASP A 109 -31.88 -2.35 -2.33
CA ASP A 109 -32.20 -1.79 -1.02
C ASP A 109 -31.27 -2.33 0.06
N ILE A 110 -30.98 -3.64 0.02
CA ILE A 110 -29.97 -4.26 0.89
C ILE A 110 -28.62 -3.56 0.71
N SER A 111 -28.14 -3.45 -0.52
CA SER A 111 -26.83 -2.87 -0.81
C SER A 111 -26.73 -1.38 -0.47
N LYS A 112 -27.76 -0.59 -0.76
CA LYS A 112 -27.84 0.84 -0.39
C LYS A 112 -27.85 1.01 1.12
N LYS A 113 -28.56 0.16 1.86
CA LYS A 113 -28.57 0.17 3.33
C LYS A 113 -27.18 -0.11 3.89
N MET A 114 -26.47 -1.09 3.34
CA MET A 114 -25.10 -1.41 3.76
C MET A 114 -24.17 -0.21 3.53
N VAL A 115 -24.19 0.39 2.35
CA VAL A 115 -23.35 1.56 2.01
C VAL A 115 -23.70 2.76 2.89
N LYS A 116 -25.00 3.03 3.10
CA LYS A 116 -25.45 4.09 4.01
C LYS A 116 -24.94 3.86 5.43
N THR A 117 -24.91 2.61 5.90
CA THR A 117 -24.36 2.26 7.22
C THR A 117 -22.86 2.54 7.30
N LEU A 118 -22.12 2.19 6.25
CA LEU A 118 -20.66 2.36 6.21
C LEU A 118 -20.23 3.84 6.15
N PHE A 119 -20.90 4.65 5.33
CA PHE A 119 -20.46 6.02 5.02
C PHE A 119 -21.36 7.13 5.51
N ASP A 120 -22.51 6.79 6.11
CA ASP A 120 -23.54 7.76 6.52
C ASP A 120 -23.97 8.69 5.37
N THR A 121 -23.99 8.14 4.17
CA THR A 121 -24.33 8.84 2.92
C THR A 121 -24.87 7.83 1.93
N THR A 122 -25.85 8.25 1.14
CA THR A 122 -26.42 7.41 0.08
C THR A 122 -25.61 7.54 -1.19
N TYR A 123 -25.22 6.41 -1.76
CA TYR A 123 -24.59 6.32 -3.07
C TYR A 123 -25.46 5.45 -3.99
N SER A 124 -25.38 5.72 -5.29
CA SER A 124 -25.95 4.87 -6.32
C SER A 124 -24.92 3.82 -6.76
N PRO A 125 -25.34 2.58 -7.02
CA PRO A 125 -24.44 1.57 -7.55
C PRO A 125 -24.09 1.88 -9.02
N GLU A 126 -22.84 1.62 -9.38
CA GLU A 126 -22.31 1.71 -10.76
C GLU A 126 -22.69 0.49 -11.61
N GLY A 127 -23.10 -0.60 -10.95
CA GLY A 127 -23.46 -1.87 -11.57
C GLY A 127 -22.99 -3.07 -10.74
N TYR A 128 -23.10 -4.26 -11.31
CA TYR A 128 -22.74 -5.50 -10.61
C TYR A 128 -22.05 -6.55 -11.49
N ILE A 129 -21.39 -7.49 -10.81
CA ILE A 129 -20.89 -8.76 -11.36
C ILE A 129 -21.46 -9.90 -10.52
N LYS A 130 -22.01 -10.93 -11.17
CA LYS A 130 -22.47 -12.16 -10.51
C LYS A 130 -21.55 -13.32 -10.90
N ASN A 131 -21.03 -14.04 -9.92
CA ASN A 131 -20.24 -15.25 -10.14
C ASN A 131 -20.50 -16.28 -9.01
N LYS A 132 -19.74 -17.36 -8.97
CA LYS A 132 -19.88 -18.44 -7.97
C LYS A 132 -19.70 -17.99 -6.50
N ASN A 133 -19.01 -16.87 -6.26
CA ASN A 133 -18.78 -16.32 -4.93
C ASN A 133 -19.88 -15.34 -4.48
N GLY A 134 -20.89 -15.08 -5.32
CA GLY A 134 -22.01 -14.20 -5.02
C GLY A 134 -22.20 -13.08 -6.04
N ILE A 135 -22.88 -12.03 -5.59
CA ILE A 135 -23.14 -10.81 -6.34
C ILE A 135 -22.23 -9.71 -5.78
N PHE A 136 -21.50 -9.03 -6.66
CA PHE A 136 -20.57 -7.95 -6.33
C PHE A 136 -21.13 -6.65 -6.88
N ILE A 137 -21.50 -5.72 -6.02
CA ILE A 137 -22.15 -4.46 -6.39
C ILE A 137 -21.17 -3.32 -6.17
N PHE A 138 -20.90 -2.55 -7.22
CA PHE A 138 -19.85 -1.54 -7.22
C PHE A 138 -20.40 -0.17 -6.85
N TYR A 139 -19.69 0.53 -5.99
CA TYR A 139 -20.03 1.88 -5.52
C TYR A 139 -18.80 2.78 -5.62
N ASN A 140 -18.97 3.91 -6.31
CA ASN A 140 -17.97 4.97 -6.37
C ASN A 140 -18.15 5.89 -5.16
N ILE A 141 -17.22 5.80 -4.22
CA ILE A 141 -17.19 6.62 -3.00
C ILE A 141 -16.40 7.89 -3.28
N GLU A 142 -16.98 9.03 -2.94
CA GLU A 142 -16.32 10.31 -3.15
C GLU A 142 -15.05 10.39 -2.30
N PHE A 143 -13.94 10.72 -2.94
CA PHE A 143 -12.69 11.00 -2.26
C PHE A 143 -12.65 12.45 -1.76
N LYS A 144 -12.84 12.65 -0.44
CA LYS A 144 -12.95 13.98 0.16
C LYS A 144 -11.58 14.56 0.57
N SER A 145 -10.81 13.87 1.41
CA SER A 145 -9.51 14.38 1.88
C SER A 145 -8.44 13.29 2.07
N VAL A 146 -7.22 13.74 2.41
CA VAL A 146 -6.06 12.86 2.66
C VAL A 146 -5.35 13.17 3.97
N ILE A 147 -6.14 13.33 5.03
CA ILE A 147 -5.56 13.37 6.37
C ILE A 147 -5.15 11.94 6.71
N ILE A 148 -3.85 11.70 6.85
CA ILE A 148 -3.37 10.40 7.32
C ILE A 148 -3.25 10.48 8.83
N LEU A 149 -3.98 9.62 9.49
CA LEU A 149 -3.87 9.40 10.92
C LEU A 149 -3.34 7.97 11.17
N PRO A 150 -2.73 7.72 12.33
CA PRO A 150 -2.47 6.36 12.80
C PRO A 150 -3.75 5.51 12.75
N GLU A 151 -3.72 4.46 11.94
CA GLU A 151 -4.74 3.43 11.90
C GLU A 151 -4.41 2.38 12.96
N ILE A 152 -5.29 2.23 13.94
CA ILE A 152 -5.21 1.15 14.92
C ILE A 152 -5.95 -0.04 14.33
N LEU A 153 -5.21 -1.07 13.91
CA LEU A 153 -5.78 -2.30 13.38
C LEU A 153 -5.99 -3.31 14.51
N ASN A 154 -6.96 -3.01 15.37
CA ASN A 154 -7.22 -3.85 16.54
C ASN A 154 -7.62 -5.26 16.10
N ASP A 155 -6.79 -6.25 16.42
CA ASP A 155 -6.98 -7.65 16.06
C ASP A 155 -8.28 -8.25 16.59
N ASN A 156 -8.86 -7.69 17.66
CA ASN A 156 -10.11 -8.15 18.24
C ASN A 156 -11.34 -7.39 17.72
N LYS A 157 -11.16 -6.40 16.85
CA LYS A 157 -12.26 -5.61 16.27
C LYS A 157 -12.32 -5.73 14.76
N HIS A 158 -13.49 -5.38 14.24
CA HIS A 158 -13.74 -5.22 12.82
C HIS A 158 -12.98 -4.01 12.31
N ASN A 159 -12.26 -4.15 11.21
CA ASN A 159 -11.55 -3.04 10.59
C ASN A 159 -11.91 -2.94 9.11
N TYR A 160 -12.02 -1.71 8.62
CA TYR A 160 -12.18 -1.43 7.19
C TYR A 160 -10.90 -0.77 6.69
N VAL A 161 -10.34 -1.30 5.61
CA VAL A 161 -9.03 -0.90 5.08
C VAL A 161 -9.11 -0.57 3.59
N TRP A 162 -8.48 0.53 3.19
CA TRP A 162 -8.40 0.92 1.78
C TRP A 162 -7.16 0.31 1.12
N SER A 163 -7.39 -0.67 0.25
CA SER A 163 -6.35 -1.48 -0.39
C SER A 163 -6.08 -1.02 -1.82
N LEU A 164 -4.82 -1.10 -2.24
CA LEU A 164 -4.39 -0.89 -3.63
C LEU A 164 -4.67 -2.13 -4.50
N MET A 165 -4.69 -1.95 -5.82
CA MET A 165 -4.72 -3.08 -6.75
C MET A 165 -3.45 -3.94 -6.67
N ASP A 166 -2.28 -3.36 -6.38
CA ASP A 166 -1.06 -4.14 -6.15
C ASP A 166 -1.21 -5.11 -4.97
N GLU A 167 -1.79 -4.64 -3.86
CA GLU A 167 -2.07 -5.48 -2.69
C GLU A 167 -3.09 -6.58 -3.01
N ILE A 168 -4.15 -6.26 -3.73
CA ILE A 168 -5.22 -7.21 -4.06
C ILE A 168 -4.75 -8.25 -5.09
N CYS A 169 -4.14 -7.84 -6.20
CA CYS A 169 -3.84 -8.73 -7.31
C CYS A 169 -2.45 -9.37 -7.20
N ASN A 170 -1.42 -8.60 -6.85
CA ASN A 170 -0.03 -9.06 -6.88
C ASN A 170 0.36 -9.66 -5.52
N GLN A 171 0.28 -8.87 -4.45
CA GLN A 171 0.72 -9.31 -3.12
C GLN A 171 -0.28 -10.26 -2.47
N LYS A 172 -1.56 -10.15 -2.83
CA LYS A 172 -2.70 -10.89 -2.25
C LYS A 172 -2.77 -10.75 -0.73
N LYS A 173 -2.26 -9.63 -0.23
CA LYS A 173 -2.16 -9.29 1.20
C LYS A 173 -2.31 -7.78 1.36
N TYR A 174 -2.97 -7.37 2.43
CA TYR A 174 -2.93 -6.00 2.94
C TYR A 174 -1.95 -5.99 4.12
N ILE A 175 -0.77 -5.40 3.94
CA ILE A 175 0.34 -5.47 4.90
C ILE A 175 0.72 -6.93 5.18
N THR A 176 0.20 -7.51 6.25
CA THR A 176 0.43 -8.91 6.68
C THR A 176 -0.81 -9.78 6.52
N PHE A 177 -2.00 -9.18 6.32
CA PHE A 177 -3.28 -9.87 6.32
C PHE A 177 -3.61 -10.41 4.94
N ASN A 178 -3.94 -11.69 4.83
CA ASN A 178 -4.29 -12.32 3.56
C ASN A 178 -5.56 -11.71 2.97
N ILE A 179 -5.57 -11.45 1.67
CA ILE A 179 -6.78 -11.06 0.94
C ILE A 179 -7.44 -12.33 0.40
N HIS A 180 -8.72 -12.50 0.70
CA HIS A 180 -9.45 -13.70 0.31
C HIS A 180 -9.48 -13.89 -1.20
N LYS A 181 -9.39 -15.14 -1.66
CA LYS A 181 -9.37 -15.49 -3.09
C LYS A 181 -10.61 -14.99 -3.85
N SER A 182 -11.76 -14.82 -3.20
CA SER A 182 -12.95 -14.26 -3.87
C SER A 182 -12.72 -12.82 -4.37
N VAL A 183 -11.95 -12.02 -3.63
CA VAL A 183 -11.60 -10.65 -3.99
C VAL A 183 -10.57 -10.67 -5.11
N THR A 184 -9.48 -11.42 -4.95
CA THR A 184 -8.38 -11.44 -5.94
C THR A 184 -8.86 -12.01 -7.27
N ASN A 185 -9.65 -13.09 -7.24
CA ASN A 185 -10.22 -13.69 -8.46
C ASN A 185 -11.22 -12.76 -9.15
N LEU A 186 -11.97 -11.90 -8.43
CA LEU A 186 -12.87 -10.94 -9.07
C LEU A 186 -12.12 -10.07 -10.07
N PHE A 187 -10.97 -9.52 -9.67
CA PHE A 187 -10.18 -8.63 -10.52
C PHE A 187 -9.34 -9.38 -11.56
N LEU A 188 -8.78 -10.55 -11.22
CA LEU A 188 -8.00 -11.34 -12.18
C LEU A 188 -8.86 -11.87 -13.34
N HIS A 189 -10.15 -12.13 -13.12
CA HIS A 189 -11.08 -12.51 -14.20
C HIS A 189 -11.73 -11.30 -14.89
N ASN A 190 -11.61 -10.09 -14.32
CA ASN A 190 -12.19 -8.86 -14.86
C ASN A 190 -11.11 -7.77 -14.87
N THR A 191 -10.01 -8.02 -15.58
CA THR A 191 -8.81 -7.16 -15.55
C THR A 191 -9.08 -5.74 -16.04
N LYS A 192 -10.18 -5.46 -16.73
CA LYS A 192 -10.54 -4.09 -17.10
C LYS A 192 -10.96 -3.21 -15.91
N LEU A 193 -11.30 -3.81 -14.77
CA LEU A 193 -11.69 -3.09 -13.55
C LEU A 193 -10.50 -2.50 -12.77
N ILE A 194 -9.25 -2.86 -13.10
CA ILE A 194 -8.09 -2.38 -12.32
C ILE A 194 -7.42 -1.15 -12.94
N TYR A 195 -7.83 -0.73 -14.14
CA TYR A 195 -7.18 0.33 -14.90
C TYR A 195 -7.99 1.61 -14.95
N LEU A 196 -7.32 2.71 -14.66
CA LEU A 196 -7.72 4.05 -15.09
C LEU A 196 -7.07 4.35 -16.43
N LYS A 197 -7.69 5.24 -17.22
CA LYS A 197 -7.13 5.68 -18.52
C LYS A 197 -6.89 7.18 -18.56
N ASP A 198 -5.79 7.60 -19.18
CA ASP A 198 -5.47 9.01 -19.38
C ASP A 198 -6.26 9.66 -20.54
N LYS A 199 -5.87 10.89 -20.94
CA LYS A 199 -6.49 11.63 -22.05
C LYS A 199 -6.30 10.91 -23.40
N GLN A 200 -5.18 10.20 -23.55
CA GLN A 200 -4.81 9.42 -24.72
C GLN A 200 -5.41 8.01 -24.70
N LYS A 201 -6.24 7.69 -23.70
CA LYS A 201 -6.86 6.38 -23.48
C LYS A 201 -5.86 5.26 -23.15
N LEU A 202 -4.63 5.61 -22.79
CA LEU A 202 -3.63 4.67 -22.31
C LEU A 202 -3.87 4.34 -20.83
N CYS A 203 -3.53 3.12 -20.43
CA CYS A 203 -3.64 2.72 -19.03
C CYS A 203 -2.66 3.52 -18.18
N ILE A 204 -3.19 4.15 -17.13
CA ILE A 204 -2.40 4.81 -16.11
C ILE A 204 -1.70 3.73 -15.25
N ASP A 205 -0.46 4.01 -14.85
CA ASP A 205 0.34 3.13 -14.00
C ASP A 205 -0.41 2.78 -12.69
N ILE A 206 -0.42 1.50 -12.32
CA ILE A 206 -1.02 1.03 -11.07
C ILE A 206 0.07 1.14 -9.99
N PRO A 207 -0.14 1.94 -8.94
CA PRO A 207 0.91 2.10 -7.94
C PRO A 207 1.17 0.79 -7.20
N SER A 208 2.45 0.51 -6.96
CA SER A 208 2.87 -0.55 -6.03
C SER A 208 2.75 -0.06 -4.59
N VAL A 209 2.53 -0.96 -3.64
CA VAL A 209 2.63 -0.60 -2.22
C VAL A 209 4.07 -0.72 -1.74
N ALA A 210 4.53 0.28 -0.99
CA ALA A 210 5.83 0.25 -0.33
C ALA A 210 5.78 0.91 1.05
N TYR A 211 6.82 0.71 1.85
CA TYR A 211 6.81 1.03 3.27
C TYR A 211 8.07 1.76 3.72
N ILE A 212 7.89 2.66 4.68
CA ILE A 212 8.95 3.30 5.46
C ILE A 212 8.67 2.99 6.91
N GLY A 213 9.63 2.38 7.60
CA GLY A 213 9.57 2.15 9.04
C GLY A 213 10.40 3.16 9.79
N GLU A 214 9.90 3.62 10.95
CA GLU A 214 10.60 4.55 11.83
C GLU A 214 9.98 4.50 13.25
N SER A 215 10.57 5.21 14.21
CA SER A 215 9.97 5.45 15.54
C SER A 215 8.62 6.18 15.43
N GLN A 216 7.75 5.97 16.42
CA GLN A 216 6.39 6.54 16.44
C GLN A 216 6.40 8.07 16.29
N GLU A 217 7.37 8.74 16.90
CA GLU A 217 7.50 10.20 16.92
C GLU A 217 7.64 10.82 15.52
N LEU A 218 8.17 10.06 14.56
CA LEU A 218 8.45 10.55 13.21
C LEU A 218 7.39 10.14 12.18
N LEU A 219 6.45 9.23 12.52
CA LEU A 219 5.48 8.70 11.56
C LEU A 219 4.56 9.77 10.98
N ASN A 220 4.04 10.67 11.82
CA ASN A 220 3.16 11.75 11.36
C ASN A 220 3.91 12.72 10.43
N TYR A 221 5.17 13.00 10.73
CA TYR A 221 6.03 13.82 9.87
C TYR A 221 6.22 13.15 8.51
N ILE A 222 6.58 11.86 8.49
CA ILE A 222 6.78 11.09 7.25
C ILE A 222 5.48 10.98 6.43
N ALA A 223 4.35 10.73 7.09
CA ALA A 223 3.07 10.59 6.43
C ALA A 223 2.58 11.91 5.81
N THR A 224 2.86 13.04 6.46
CA THR A 224 2.41 14.37 6.01
C THR A 224 3.36 14.96 4.97
N MET A 225 4.66 14.94 5.26
CA MET A 225 5.69 15.62 4.45
C MET A 225 6.35 14.70 3.42
N GLY A 226 6.11 13.40 3.50
CA GLY A 226 6.84 12.41 2.71
C GLY A 226 8.24 12.13 3.28
N ILE A 227 9.11 11.58 2.45
CA ILE A 227 10.51 11.30 2.80
C ILE A 227 11.47 12.23 2.06
N LYS A 228 12.62 12.50 2.68
CA LYS A 228 13.71 13.24 2.04
C LYS A 228 14.53 12.32 1.15
N ALA A 229 15.03 12.86 0.05
CA ALA A 229 16.01 12.18 -0.79
C ALA A 229 17.27 11.91 0.04
N SER A 230 17.82 10.70 -0.05
CA SER A 230 18.93 10.29 0.81
C SER A 230 20.27 10.62 0.18
N ALA A 231 20.96 11.65 0.70
CA ALA A 231 22.20 12.18 0.11
C ALA A 231 23.32 11.12 -0.09
N VAL A 232 23.36 10.08 0.76
CA VAL A 232 24.44 9.09 0.77
C VAL A 232 23.87 7.67 0.72
N ARG A 233 23.37 7.26 -0.45
CA ARG A 233 22.94 5.87 -0.73
C ARG A 233 23.53 5.31 -2.01
N LEU A 234 23.47 3.99 -2.15
CA LEU A 234 24.07 3.24 -3.26
C LEU A 234 23.68 3.79 -4.65
N PHE A 235 22.41 4.11 -4.84
CA PHE A 235 21.89 4.53 -6.15
C PHE A 235 21.84 6.04 -6.37
N GLY A 236 22.33 6.87 -5.43
CA GLY A 236 22.26 8.33 -5.56
C GLY A 236 21.34 8.99 -4.55
N ALA A 237 21.19 10.31 -4.68
CA ALA A 237 20.37 11.13 -3.80
C ALA A 237 18.90 11.08 -4.21
N TYR A 238 18.27 9.93 -3.95
CA TYR A 238 16.89 9.62 -4.36
C TYR A 238 16.02 9.14 -3.20
N TYR A 239 14.77 8.78 -3.48
CA TYR A 239 13.80 8.36 -2.49
C TYR A 239 13.76 6.84 -2.38
N TYR A 240 13.99 6.30 -1.19
CA TYR A 240 14.15 4.86 -0.96
C TYR A 240 13.00 4.30 -0.15
N PHE A 241 12.35 3.27 -0.68
CA PHE A 241 11.26 2.54 -0.02
C PHE A 241 11.59 1.06 0.10
N ASN A 242 10.91 0.38 1.02
CA ASN A 242 11.13 -1.02 1.34
C ASN A 242 9.85 -1.83 1.18
N THR A 243 9.98 -3.17 1.13
CA THR A 243 8.85 -4.05 1.48
C THR A 243 8.51 -3.93 2.97
N PHE A 244 7.37 -4.47 3.38
CA PHE A 244 6.93 -4.44 4.77
C PHE A 244 7.95 -5.09 5.71
N GLU A 245 8.45 -6.28 5.38
CA GLU A 245 9.38 -7.05 6.22
C GLU A 245 10.67 -6.29 6.49
N LYS A 246 11.14 -5.54 5.49
CA LYS A 246 12.33 -4.70 5.63
C LYS A 246 12.04 -3.36 6.28
N ALA A 247 10.86 -2.78 6.08
CA ALA A 247 10.43 -1.61 6.83
C ALA A 247 10.34 -1.91 8.33
N ILE A 248 9.94 -3.12 8.73
CA ILE A 248 9.89 -3.55 10.13
C ILE A 248 11.25 -3.45 10.81
N ARG A 249 12.37 -3.71 10.12
CA ARG A 249 13.71 -3.44 10.68
C ARG A 249 13.81 -2.02 11.22
N TYR A 250 13.42 -1.05 10.41
CA TYR A 250 13.57 0.37 10.74
C TYR A 250 12.46 0.88 11.66
N ALA A 251 11.33 0.17 11.73
CA ALA A 251 10.26 0.44 12.69
C ALA A 251 10.51 -0.20 14.05
N GLY A 252 11.31 -1.28 14.12
CA GLY A 252 11.55 -2.01 15.37
C GLY A 252 12.81 -1.58 16.08
N TRP A 253 13.88 -1.22 15.35
CA TRP A 253 15.20 -0.96 15.94
C TRP A 253 15.91 0.23 15.30
N SER A 254 16.81 0.86 16.06
CA SER A 254 17.73 1.87 15.57
C SER A 254 18.71 1.27 14.55
N SER A 255 19.27 2.13 13.69
CA SER A 255 20.11 1.68 12.57
C SER A 255 21.34 0.88 13.00
N ASN A 256 21.86 1.15 14.20
CA ASN A 256 23.05 0.58 14.80
C ASN A 256 22.77 -0.24 16.07
N TYR A 257 21.51 -0.49 16.43
CA TYR A 257 21.14 -1.18 17.68
C TYR A 257 21.68 -0.50 18.95
N GLU A 258 21.81 0.83 18.90
CA GLU A 258 22.20 1.65 20.04
C GLU A 258 21.04 2.51 20.52
N LYS A 259 21.18 3.01 21.76
CA LYS A 259 20.25 3.93 22.38
C LYS A 259 20.08 5.19 21.52
N ARG A 260 18.83 5.61 21.30
CA ARG A 260 18.49 6.82 20.55
C ARG A 260 17.55 7.71 21.34
N GLU A 261 17.84 9.01 21.29
CA GLU A 261 17.03 10.04 21.93
C GLU A 261 16.50 11.02 20.88
N ILE A 262 15.23 11.43 21.04
CA ILE A 262 14.61 12.48 20.24
C ILE A 262 13.98 13.47 21.23
N PHE A 263 14.29 14.75 21.08
CA PHE A 263 13.84 15.81 22.00
C PHE A 263 14.14 15.49 23.49
N ASN A 264 15.36 15.01 23.77
CA ASN A 264 15.83 14.61 25.10
C ASN A 264 15.01 13.47 25.77
N LYS A 265 14.25 12.72 24.98
CA LYS A 265 13.52 11.53 25.42
C LYS A 265 14.12 10.29 24.76
N SER A 266 14.49 9.30 25.57
CA SER A 266 14.86 7.98 25.04
C SER A 266 13.66 7.35 24.36
N ILE A 267 13.84 7.02 23.09
CA ILE A 267 12.81 6.35 22.28
C ILE A 267 13.12 4.88 22.05
N THR A 268 14.31 4.43 22.46
CA THR A 268 14.73 3.01 22.43
C THR A 268 15.09 2.51 23.83
N ASP A 269 15.21 1.19 23.95
CA ASP A 269 15.93 0.51 25.02
C ASP A 269 17.46 0.54 24.79
N GLU A 270 18.20 -0.17 25.66
CA GLU A 270 19.67 -0.28 25.63
C GLU A 270 20.19 -1.01 24.39
N ASN A 271 19.36 -1.88 23.78
CA ASN A 271 19.69 -2.64 22.58
C ASN A 271 19.20 -1.93 21.29
N GLY A 272 18.76 -0.67 21.42
CA GLY A 272 18.27 0.13 20.31
C GLY A 272 16.89 -0.28 19.79
N GLN A 273 16.15 -1.17 20.46
CA GLN A 273 14.77 -1.48 20.09
C GLN A 273 13.85 -0.32 20.46
N TYR A 274 13.00 0.13 19.55
CA TYR A 274 12.08 1.24 19.80
C TYR A 274 10.99 0.86 20.82
N THR A 275 10.76 1.77 21.77
CA THR A 275 9.62 1.71 22.71
C THR A 275 8.29 1.57 21.96
N GLN A 276 8.14 2.30 20.86
CA GLN A 276 7.11 2.06 19.85
C GLN A 276 7.60 2.62 18.51
N GLY A 277 7.50 1.81 17.47
CA GLY A 277 7.63 2.29 16.09
C GLY A 277 6.44 1.93 15.23
N GLY A 278 6.54 2.26 13.96
CA GLY A 278 5.47 2.02 13.00
C GLY A 278 5.98 2.07 11.58
N VAL A 279 5.08 1.75 10.66
CA VAL A 279 5.31 1.86 9.23
C VAL A 279 4.33 2.85 8.63
N VAL A 280 4.83 3.67 7.73
CA VAL A 280 4.01 4.48 6.83
C VAL A 280 3.91 3.71 5.51
N ARG A 281 2.67 3.42 5.10
CA ARG A 281 2.34 2.75 3.84
C ARG A 281 2.23 3.80 2.75
N PHE A 282 2.83 3.55 1.58
CA PHE A 282 2.85 4.44 0.43
C PHE A 282 2.33 3.74 -0.83
N ALA A 283 1.64 4.49 -1.68
CA ALA A 283 1.51 4.18 -3.10
C ALA A 283 2.73 4.76 -3.83
N ILE A 284 3.45 3.95 -4.58
CA ILE A 284 4.60 4.37 -5.39
C ILE A 284 4.33 4.09 -6.87
N PHE A 285 4.69 5.05 -7.73
CA PHE A 285 4.58 4.97 -9.18
C PHE A 285 5.97 4.71 -9.73
N LEU A 286 6.14 3.55 -10.36
CA LEU A 286 7.45 3.09 -10.78
C LEU A 286 7.84 3.68 -12.15
N GLY A 287 6.84 3.99 -13.00
CA GLY A 287 7.07 4.58 -14.32
C GLY A 287 7.96 3.68 -15.19
N ASN A 288 8.90 4.27 -15.94
CA ASN A 288 9.90 3.49 -16.65
C ASN A 288 10.96 2.95 -15.67
N TYR A 289 10.76 1.75 -15.14
CA TYR A 289 11.62 1.20 -14.10
C TYR A 289 12.58 0.11 -14.59
N ARG A 290 13.69 -0.06 -13.86
CA ARG A 290 14.63 -1.16 -14.07
C ARG A 290 14.73 -2.06 -12.85
N VAL A 291 14.56 -3.37 -13.05
CA VAL A 291 14.95 -4.39 -12.06
C VAL A 291 16.44 -4.67 -12.21
N VAL A 292 17.21 -4.48 -11.14
CA VAL A 292 18.64 -4.83 -11.13
C VAL A 292 18.79 -6.33 -11.04
N LEU A 293 19.41 -6.94 -12.04
CA LEU A 293 19.61 -8.38 -12.10
C LEU A 293 21.07 -8.73 -11.78
N ASN A 294 21.26 -9.85 -11.09
CA ASN A 294 22.59 -10.40 -10.84
C ASN A 294 23.15 -11.11 -12.10
N ARG A 295 23.43 -10.33 -13.15
CA ARG A 295 24.05 -10.81 -14.38
C ARG A 295 25.08 -9.81 -14.90
N LYS A 296 26.19 -10.31 -15.45
CA LYS A 296 27.33 -9.48 -15.91
C LYS A 296 26.91 -8.37 -16.90
N THR A 297 25.83 -8.58 -17.66
CA THR A 297 25.30 -7.64 -18.64
C THR A 297 24.42 -6.53 -18.06
N ASP A 298 24.10 -6.55 -16.76
CA ASP A 298 23.31 -5.49 -16.15
C ASP A 298 24.17 -4.23 -15.92
N PRO A 299 23.80 -3.07 -16.48
CA PRO A 299 24.57 -1.83 -16.38
C PRO A 299 24.59 -1.25 -14.96
N ILE A 300 23.70 -1.70 -14.08
CA ILE A 300 23.63 -1.25 -12.68
C ILE A 300 24.39 -2.21 -11.74
N LEU A 301 24.64 -3.46 -12.15
CA LEU A 301 25.37 -4.44 -11.35
C LEU A 301 26.75 -3.96 -10.87
N PRO A 302 27.55 -3.20 -11.65
CA PRO A 302 28.81 -2.66 -11.16
C PRO A 302 28.66 -1.81 -9.89
N TYR A 303 27.53 -1.14 -9.66
CA TYR A 303 27.32 -0.38 -8.41
C TYR A 303 27.11 -1.31 -7.22
N VAL A 304 26.35 -2.38 -7.41
CA VAL A 304 26.03 -3.35 -6.34
C VAL A 304 27.28 -4.10 -5.90
N LYS A 305 28.13 -4.52 -6.84
CA LYS A 305 29.37 -5.25 -6.57
C LYS A 305 30.40 -4.47 -5.77
N LEU A 306 30.34 -3.14 -5.77
CA LEU A 306 31.23 -2.30 -4.98
C LEU A 306 31.07 -2.50 -3.48
N LEU A 307 29.92 -3.00 -3.07
CA LEU A 307 29.63 -3.28 -1.68
C LEU A 307 30.07 -4.70 -1.28
N GLU A 308 30.53 -5.52 -2.23
CA GLU A 308 31.13 -6.84 -2.00
C GLU A 308 32.64 -6.74 -1.65
N GLU A 309 33.28 -5.58 -1.84
CA GLU A 309 34.68 -5.36 -1.49
C GLU A 309 34.82 -5.07 0.02
N VAL A 310 35.08 -6.13 0.80
CA VAL A 310 35.29 -6.12 2.25
C VAL A 310 36.52 -5.29 2.67
N ASN A 311 37.50 -5.14 1.77
CA ASN A 311 38.66 -4.28 1.99
C ASN A 311 38.35 -2.89 1.45
N LYS A 312 38.73 -1.83 2.19
CA LYS A 312 38.54 -0.40 1.83
C LYS A 312 38.54 -0.25 0.30
N PRO A 313 37.40 0.07 -0.34
CA PRO A 313 37.35 0.17 -1.78
C PRO A 313 38.41 1.15 -2.23
N THR A 314 39.25 0.75 -3.18
CA THR A 314 40.36 1.61 -3.61
C THR A 314 39.84 2.98 -4.06
N LYS A 315 40.63 4.05 -3.93
CA LYS A 315 40.23 5.41 -4.36
C LYS A 315 39.74 5.44 -5.82
N LYS A 316 40.32 4.59 -6.68
CA LYS A 316 39.91 4.39 -8.08
C LYS A 316 38.48 3.85 -8.21
N ILE A 317 38.14 2.90 -7.34
CA ILE A 317 36.83 2.24 -7.28
C ILE A 317 35.76 3.20 -6.74
N ILE A 318 36.06 3.94 -5.66
CA ILE A 318 35.19 4.99 -5.12
C ILE A 318 34.96 6.09 -6.17
N ASN A 319 36.01 6.52 -6.87
CA ASN A 319 35.89 7.52 -7.93
C ASN A 319 35.03 7.02 -9.10
N LYS A 320 35.16 5.73 -9.48
CA LYS A 320 34.33 5.12 -10.53
C LYS A 320 32.87 5.05 -10.10
N HIS A 321 32.60 4.67 -8.84
CA HIS A 321 31.27 4.71 -8.24
C HIS A 321 30.68 6.12 -8.32
N ASN A 322 31.40 7.12 -7.81
CA ASN A 322 30.93 8.50 -7.75
C ASN A 322 30.68 9.09 -9.15
N LYS A 323 31.47 8.71 -10.17
CA LYS A 323 31.26 9.12 -11.56
C LYS A 323 30.01 8.52 -12.21
N GLY A 324 29.48 7.41 -11.69
CA GLY A 324 28.32 6.72 -12.25
C GLY A 324 27.05 6.79 -11.40
N LYS A 325 27.21 7.11 -10.11
CA LYS A 325 26.14 7.18 -9.12
C LYS A 325 25.01 8.07 -9.62
N GLY A 326 23.82 7.48 -9.75
CA GLY A 326 22.61 8.18 -10.16
C GLY A 326 22.40 8.36 -11.66
N LYS A 327 23.33 7.96 -12.54
CA LYS A 327 23.16 8.02 -14.01
C LYS A 327 22.01 7.18 -14.55
N TRP A 328 21.60 6.16 -13.81
CA TRP A 328 20.40 5.39 -14.17
C TRP A 328 19.16 6.27 -14.32
N ALA A 329 19.11 7.39 -13.59
CA ALA A 329 17.99 8.31 -13.59
C ALA A 329 17.87 9.11 -14.90
N ASP A 330 18.89 9.08 -15.76
CA ASP A 330 18.82 9.67 -17.10
C ASP A 330 17.89 8.85 -18.02
N VAL A 331 17.73 7.57 -17.73
CA VAL A 331 16.96 6.61 -18.55
C VAL A 331 15.70 6.13 -17.85
N TYR A 332 15.77 5.90 -16.53
CA TYR A 332 14.71 5.28 -15.74
C TYR A 332 14.14 6.23 -14.70
N ASP A 333 12.85 6.09 -14.42
CA ASP A 333 12.16 6.80 -13.33
C ASP A 333 12.39 6.13 -11.97
N SER A 334 12.63 4.82 -11.97
CA SER A 334 12.92 4.08 -10.75
C SER A 334 13.79 2.84 -10.94
N ILE A 335 14.35 2.37 -9.81
CA ILE A 335 15.06 1.10 -9.71
C ILE A 335 14.34 0.21 -8.71
N ILE A 336 14.24 -1.07 -9.06
CA ILE A 336 13.89 -2.14 -8.13
C ILE A 336 15.13 -3.00 -7.91
N ILE A 337 15.50 -3.20 -6.64
CA ILE A 337 16.58 -4.09 -6.26
C ILE A 337 16.12 -5.05 -5.17
N SER A 338 16.29 -6.34 -5.38
CA SER A 338 15.90 -7.38 -4.43
C SER A 338 17.13 -8.08 -3.85
N ASN A 339 16.96 -9.32 -3.42
CA ASN A 339 18.00 -10.14 -2.84
C ASN A 339 19.26 -10.20 -3.72
N PHE A 340 20.38 -9.68 -3.22
CA PHE A 340 21.71 -9.84 -3.80
C PHE A 340 22.56 -10.63 -2.82
N GLU A 341 22.93 -11.85 -3.20
CA GLU A 341 23.76 -12.74 -2.39
C GLU A 341 25.14 -12.13 -2.16
N ASN A 342 25.67 -12.36 -0.97
CA ASN A 342 27.05 -12.04 -0.70
C ASN A 342 27.93 -13.21 -1.19
N ILE A 343 28.75 -12.98 -2.20
CA ILE A 343 29.61 -14.05 -2.76
C ILE A 343 30.72 -14.46 -1.77
N LYS A 344 31.09 -13.58 -0.83
CA LYS A 344 32.21 -13.79 0.12
C LYS A 344 31.78 -14.20 1.52
N ARG A 345 30.49 -14.11 1.86
CA ARG A 345 29.93 -14.46 3.17
C ARG A 345 28.58 -15.13 2.99
N HIS A 346 28.15 -15.96 3.92
CA HIS A 346 26.77 -16.44 3.90
C HIS A 346 25.78 -15.27 4.07
N GLY A 347 24.68 -15.31 3.31
CA GLY A 347 23.59 -14.32 3.38
C GLY A 347 23.55 -13.32 2.23
N TYR A 348 22.80 -12.23 2.42
CA TYR A 348 22.52 -11.23 1.39
C TYR A 348 23.17 -9.88 1.72
N PHE A 349 23.80 -9.26 0.72
CA PHE A 349 24.28 -7.88 0.81
C PHE A 349 23.11 -6.87 0.76
N ILE A 350 22.12 -7.14 -0.10
CA ILE A 350 20.83 -6.45 -0.07
C ILE A 350 19.78 -7.52 0.18
N SER A 351 19.11 -7.41 1.33
CA SER A 351 18.02 -8.29 1.70
C SER A 351 16.67 -7.62 1.47
N LYS A 352 15.70 -8.41 0.99
CA LYS A 352 14.37 -8.01 0.49
C LYS A 352 14.39 -6.92 -0.58
N THR A 353 13.23 -6.63 -1.14
CA THR A 353 13.07 -5.65 -2.21
C THR A 353 13.15 -4.21 -1.68
N ASN A 354 13.86 -3.37 -2.42
CA ASN A 354 13.91 -1.92 -2.25
C ASN A 354 13.51 -1.26 -3.55
N TYR A 355 12.82 -0.15 -3.41
CA TYR A 355 12.42 0.71 -4.51
C TYR A 355 13.18 2.02 -4.38
N VAL A 356 13.74 2.50 -5.48
CA VAL A 356 14.43 3.79 -5.56
C VAL A 356 13.71 4.64 -6.59
N LEU A 357 13.09 5.74 -6.16
CA LEU A 357 12.31 6.62 -7.02
C LEU A 357 13.08 7.91 -7.28
N LYS A 358 13.09 8.36 -8.55
CA LYS A 358 13.77 9.58 -8.97
C LYS A 358 13.08 10.86 -8.44
N LYS A 359 11.75 10.90 -8.47
CA LYS A 359 10.96 12.12 -8.24
C LYS A 359 10.12 12.02 -6.97
N PHE A 360 9.96 13.14 -6.27
CA PHE A 360 9.13 13.23 -5.06
C PHE A 360 7.66 12.91 -5.34
N ASN A 361 7.12 13.41 -6.45
CA ASN A 361 5.70 13.23 -6.79
C ASN A 361 5.34 11.78 -7.17
N SER A 362 6.35 10.92 -7.38
CA SER A 362 6.17 9.50 -7.72
C SER A 362 5.75 8.63 -6.53
N PHE A 363 5.44 9.23 -5.37
CA PHE A 363 4.87 8.50 -4.26
C PHE A 363 3.87 9.36 -3.49
N THR A 364 2.97 8.70 -2.78
CA THR A 364 2.05 9.35 -1.87
C THR A 364 1.74 8.42 -0.71
N SER A 365 1.77 8.94 0.51
CA SER A 365 1.47 8.16 1.72
C SER A 365 0.00 7.72 1.71
N LEU A 366 -0.35 6.64 2.39
CA LEU A 366 -1.71 6.10 2.42
C LEU A 366 -2.25 5.98 3.85
N SER A 367 -1.44 5.42 4.75
CA SER A 367 -1.83 5.12 6.12
C SER A 367 -0.58 4.97 7.01
N ILE A 368 -0.77 5.12 8.32
CA ILE A 368 0.25 4.84 9.34
C ILE A 368 -0.23 3.62 10.13
N HIS A 369 0.66 2.67 10.40
CA HIS A 369 0.38 1.49 11.21
C HIS A 369 1.45 1.30 12.27
N LEU A 370 1.05 1.15 13.53
CA LEU A 370 1.98 0.89 14.62
C LEU A 370 2.38 -0.59 14.61
N VAL A 371 3.65 -0.87 14.88
CA VAL A 371 4.15 -2.24 14.99
C VAL A 371 3.62 -2.89 16.27
N ASP A 372 3.22 -4.16 16.18
CA ASP A 372 3.01 -4.97 17.37
C ASP A 372 4.36 -5.42 17.93
N ASN A 373 4.86 -4.71 18.94
CA ASN A 373 6.16 -5.00 19.55
C ASN A 373 6.25 -6.44 20.12
N LYS A 374 5.11 -7.10 20.40
CA LYS A 374 5.11 -8.51 20.83
C LYS A 374 5.58 -9.47 19.73
N THR A 375 5.57 -9.02 18.48
CA THR A 375 6.05 -9.78 17.32
C THR A 375 7.52 -9.53 17.00
N LEU A 376 8.16 -8.59 17.71
CA LEU A 376 9.57 -8.29 17.55
C LEU A 376 10.41 -9.20 18.45
N GLY A 377 11.52 -9.70 17.91
CA GLY A 377 12.55 -10.38 18.69
C GLY A 377 13.56 -9.40 19.30
N PRO A 378 14.67 -9.89 19.87
CA PRO A 378 15.77 -9.01 20.30
C PRO A 378 16.47 -8.35 19.11
N PHE A 379 16.49 -9.02 17.95
CA PHE A 379 17.08 -8.53 16.71
C PHE A 379 16.12 -8.71 15.54
N TRP A 380 16.37 -7.98 14.46
CA TRP A 380 15.64 -8.20 13.22
C TRP A 380 16.05 -9.52 12.58
N ASP A 381 15.04 -10.36 12.32
CA ASP A 381 15.12 -11.62 11.62
C ASP A 381 14.53 -11.44 10.23
N LEU A 382 15.37 -11.65 9.22
CA LEU A 382 15.01 -11.49 7.82
C LEU A 382 13.92 -12.48 7.36
N ASP A 383 13.88 -13.66 7.98
CA ASP A 383 13.05 -14.79 7.56
C ASP A 383 11.78 -14.92 8.41
N SER A 384 11.64 -14.10 9.45
CA SER A 384 10.42 -14.04 10.25
C SER A 384 9.21 -13.66 9.40
N VAL A 385 8.19 -14.50 9.49
CA VAL A 385 6.85 -14.28 8.93
C VAL A 385 5.85 -13.76 9.97
N ASN A 386 6.31 -13.55 11.21
CA ASN A 386 5.45 -13.28 12.36
C ASN A 386 5.28 -11.78 12.65
N TYR A 387 6.05 -10.92 11.98
CA TYR A 387 5.95 -9.48 12.16
C TYR A 387 4.55 -8.98 11.84
N ASN A 388 4.00 -8.15 12.71
CA ASN A 388 2.64 -7.64 12.56
C ASN A 388 2.48 -6.18 13.02
N VAL A 389 1.34 -5.59 12.66
CA VAL A 389 0.89 -4.26 13.08
C VAL A 389 -0.32 -4.39 14.02
N LYS A 390 -0.60 -3.36 14.83
CA LYS A 390 -1.68 -3.34 15.83
C LYS A 390 -2.68 -2.20 15.68
#